data_AF-A0A8I0VK85-F1
#
_entry.id   AF-A0A8I0VK85-F1
#
_cell.length_a   1.000
_cell.length_b   1.000
_cell.length_c   1.000
_cell.angle_alpha   90.00
_cell.angle_beta   90.00
_cell.angle_gamma   90.00
#
_symmetry.space_group_name_H-M   'P 1'
#
loop_
_entity.id
_entity.type
_entity.pdbx_description
1 polymer ?
#
loop_
_entity_poly.entity_id
_entity_poly.type
_entity_poly.pdbx_seq_one_letter_code
_entity_poly.pdbx_strand_id
1 'polypeptide(L)'
;MRLVFFLEEASAKALLQELLPRFLPDIETPCFVVFEGKQDMEKQLPRKLRSWLLPTHSRFVVLRDKDVRETATRSSQPRQSGQPC
;
A
#
# COMPACT_ATOMS: atom_id res chain seq x y z
N MET A 1 2.84 -5.46 22.63
CA MET A 1 3.43 -4.94 21.36
C MET A 1 2.34 -4.17 20.63
N ARG A 2 2.63 -2.99 20.06
CA ARG A 2 1.63 -2.19 19.34
C ARG A 2 1.79 -2.37 17.83
N LEU A 3 0.70 -2.73 17.14
CA LEU A 3 0.70 -2.82 15.68
C LEU A 3 0.03 -1.57 15.11
N VAL A 4 0.72 -0.88 14.21
CA VAL A 4 0.26 0.36 13.56
C VAL A 4 0.15 0.11 12.06
N PHE A 5 -1.05 0.29 11.53
CA PHE A 5 -1.38 0.13 10.13
C PHE A 5 -1.49 1.51 9.47
N PHE A 6 -0.69 1.71 8.44
CA PHE A 6 -0.75 2.86 7.54
C PHE A 6 -1.46 2.43 6.27
N LEU A 7 -2.62 3.02 6.01
CA LEU A 7 -3.53 2.59 4.96
C LEU A 7 -3.78 3.75 3.99
N GLU A 8 -3.66 3.50 2.70
CA GLU A 8 -3.86 4.53 1.68
C GLU A 8 -5.29 5.09 1.64
N GLU A 9 -6.29 4.30 2.05
CA GLU A 9 -7.70 4.70 2.04
C GLU A 9 -8.53 4.05 3.16
N ALA A 10 -9.75 4.56 3.35
CA ALA A 10 -10.66 4.11 4.40
C ALA A 10 -11.26 2.72 4.14
N SER A 11 -11.40 2.30 2.88
CA SER A 11 -11.95 0.97 2.57
C SER A 11 -11.04 -0.15 3.08
N ALA A 12 -9.72 0.01 2.96
CA ALA A 12 -8.72 -0.92 3.49
C ALA A 12 -8.83 -1.04 5.01
N LYS A 13 -9.16 0.05 5.71
CA LYS A 13 -9.39 0.04 7.16
C LYS A 13 -10.61 -0.81 7.50
N ALA A 14 -11.73 -0.59 6.82
CA ALA A 14 -12.96 -1.34 7.06
C ALA A 14 -12.73 -2.86 6.90
N LEU A 15 -12.05 -3.26 5.81
CA LEU A 15 -11.68 -4.66 5.58
C LEU A 15 -10.81 -5.22 6.72
N LEU A 16 -9.74 -4.51 7.11
CA LEU A 16 -8.83 -4.97 8.15
C LEU A 16 -9.49 -5.01 9.54
N GLN A 17 -10.43 -4.11 9.84
CA GLN A 17 -11.14 -4.14 11.11
C GLN A 17 -11.95 -5.42 11.30
N GLU A 18 -12.53 -5.96 10.23
CA GLU A 18 -13.28 -7.23 10.28
C GLU A 18 -12.37 -8.46 10.12
N LEU A 19 -11.28 -8.32 9.38
CA LEU A 19 -10.38 -9.42 9.03
C LEU A 19 -9.35 -9.72 10.13
N LEU A 20 -8.73 -8.68 10.72
CA LEU A 20 -7.69 -8.82 11.75
C LEU A 20 -8.09 -9.70 12.95
N PRO A 21 -9.26 -9.53 13.59
CA PRO A 21 -9.63 -10.38 14.72
C PRO A 21 -9.74 -11.87 14.35
N ARG A 22 -9.94 -12.20 13.07
CA ARG A 22 -9.99 -13.59 12.58
C ARG A 22 -8.61 -14.21 12.40
N PHE A 23 -7.61 -13.41 12.00
CA PHE A 23 -6.24 -13.90 11.77
C PHE A 23 -5.31 -13.73 12.96
N LEU A 24 -5.51 -12.68 13.76
CA LEU A 24 -4.65 -12.26 14.85
C LEU A 24 -5.50 -11.88 16.07
N PRO A 25 -6.15 -12.86 16.72
CA PRO A 25 -7.02 -12.61 17.87
C PRO A 25 -6.27 -12.06 19.11
N ASP A 26 -4.95 -12.26 19.17
CA ASP A 26 -4.10 -11.85 20.30
C ASP A 26 -3.70 -10.36 20.26
N ILE A 27 -4.06 -9.63 19.20
CA ILE A 27 -3.73 -8.21 19.09
C ILE A 27 -4.82 -7.39 19.78
N GLU A 28 -4.54 -6.99 21.02
CA GLU A 28 -5.50 -6.28 21.87
C GLU A 28 -6.00 -4.96 21.26
N THR A 29 -5.14 -4.19 20.57
CA THR A 29 -5.54 -2.93 19.92
C THR A 29 -4.62 -2.56 18.74
N PRO A 30 -4.99 -2.87 17.48
CA PRO A 30 -4.32 -2.31 16.31
C PRO A 30 -4.67 -0.83 16.13
N CYS A 31 -3.67 0.00 15.82
CA CYS A 31 -3.85 1.42 15.50
C CYS A 31 -3.94 1.58 13.98
N PHE A 32 -5.00 2.21 13.49
CA PHE A 32 -5.16 2.47 12.05
C PHE A 32 -4.98 3.96 11.75
N VAL A 33 -4.08 4.26 10.83
CA VAL A 33 -3.86 5.59 10.27
C VAL A 33 -4.22 5.50 8.79
N VAL A 34 -5.31 6.16 8.43
CA VAL A 34 -5.80 6.24 7.05
C VAL A 34 -5.32 7.55 6.43
N PHE A 35 -4.87 7.49 5.20
CA PHE A 35 -4.46 8.64 4.38
C PHE A 35 -5.51 8.93 3.30
N GLU A 36 -5.35 10.07 2.63
CA GLU A 36 -6.19 10.48 1.50
C GLU A 36 -5.46 10.23 0.18
N GLY A 37 -5.11 8.96 -0.05
CA GLY A 37 -4.42 8.51 -1.26
C GLY A 37 -2.90 8.50 -1.18
N LYS A 38 -2.28 7.94 -2.22
CA LYS A 38 -0.84 7.67 -2.32
C LYS A 38 0.07 8.85 -1.99
N GLN A 39 -0.24 10.02 -2.55
CA GLN A 39 0.61 11.21 -2.37
C GLN A 39 0.57 11.73 -0.94
N ASP A 40 -0.60 11.65 -0.28
CA ASP A 40 -0.73 12.07 1.11
C ASP A 40 0.04 11.12 2.03
N MET A 41 -0.08 9.82 1.80
CA MET A 41 0.70 8.80 2.51
C MET A 41 2.21 9.06 2.38
N GLU A 42 2.74 9.30 1.19
CA GLU A 42 4.17 9.54 0.97
C GLU A 42 4.70 10.79 1.69
N LYS A 43 3.87 11.84 1.80
CA LYS A 43 4.24 13.09 2.49
C LYS A 43 4.19 12.93 4.01
N GLN A 44 3.17 12.24 4.53
CA GLN A 44 2.92 12.16 5.97
C GLN A 44 3.64 11.00 6.65
N LEU A 45 3.85 9.88 5.97
CA LEU A 45 4.50 8.68 6.50
C LEU A 45 5.88 8.97 7.14
N PRO A 46 6.84 9.64 6.46
CA PRO A 46 8.14 9.94 7.06
C PRO A 46 8.04 10.89 8.26
N ARG A 47 7.08 11.82 8.27
CA ARG A 47 6.86 12.73 9.40
C ARG A 47 6.34 11.96 10.62
N LYS A 48 5.34 11.11 10.44
CA LYS A 48 4.75 10.30 11.52
C LYS A 48 5.75 9.29 12.09
N LEU A 49 6.56 8.65 11.24
CA LEU A 49 7.61 7.73 11.68
C LEU A 49 8.69 8.44 12.51
N ARG A 50 9.15 9.62 12.09
CA ARG A 50 10.17 10.39 12.83
C ARG A 50 9.67 10.90 14.19
N SER A 51 8.40 11.25 14.28
CA SER A 51 7.79 11.72 15.54
C SER A 51 7.39 10.57 16.49
N TRP A 52 7.68 9.31 16.14
CA TRP A 52 7.27 8.18 16.96
C TRP A 52 8.26 7.89 18.09
N LEU A 53 7.83 8.15 19.33
CA LEU A 53 8.70 8.10 20.52
C LEU A 53 8.99 6.69 21.06
N LEU A 54 8.26 5.66 20.63
CA LEU A 54 8.37 4.28 21.14
C LEU A 54 8.61 3.25 20.02
N PRO A 55 9.75 3.33 19.30
CA PRO A 55 10.04 2.43 18.18
C PRO A 55 10.25 0.98 18.61
N THR A 56 10.76 0.72 19.82
CA THR A 56 11.15 -0.63 20.28
C THR A 56 9.97 -1.56 20.55
N HIS A 57 8.80 -1.01 20.86
CA HIS A 57 7.57 -1.78 21.16
C HIS A 57 6.49 -1.64 20.08
N SER A 58 6.80 -0.98 18.96
CA SER A 58 5.87 -0.72 17.86
C SER A 58 6.29 -1.46 16.60
N ARG A 59 5.34 -2.08 15.92
CA ARG A 59 5.50 -2.67 14.58
C ARG A 59 4.62 -1.88 13.62
N PHE A 60 5.20 -1.46 12.50
CA PHE A 60 4.51 -0.68 11.48
C PHE A 60 4.25 -1.55 10.26
N VAL A 61 3.01 -1.50 9.76
CA VAL A 61 2.58 -2.19 8.54
C VAL A 61 2.03 -1.12 7.60
N VAL A 62 2.58 -1.04 6.39
CA VAL A 62 2.12 -0.11 5.36
C VAL A 62 1.41 -0.92 4.28
N LEU A 63 0.13 -0.65 4.06
CA LEU A 63 -0.68 -1.27 3.02
C LEU A 63 -0.95 -0.24 1.93
N ARG A 64 -0.51 -0.55 0.70
CA ARG A 64 -0.63 0.30 -0.48
C ARG A 64 -1.20 -0.52 -1.63
N ASP A 65 -2.03 0.10 -2.46
CA ASP A 65 -2.46 -0.51 -3.71
C ASP A 65 -1.28 -0.63 -4.69
N LYS A 66 -1.26 -1.71 -5.46
CA LYS A 66 -0.24 -1.94 -6.48
C LYS A 66 -0.74 -1.31 -7.79
N ASP A 67 -0.18 -0.16 -8.15
CA ASP A 67 -0.33 0.42 -9.50
C ASP A 67 0.21 -0.56 -10.56
N VAL A 68 -0.63 -1.47 -11.04
CA VAL A 68 -0.35 -2.26 -12.25
C VAL A 68 -0.97 -1.53 -13.43
N ARG A 69 -0.39 -0.39 -13.83
CA ARG A 69 -0.60 0.13 -15.18
C ARG A 69 0.36 -0.57 -16.13
N GLU A 70 0.06 -1.82 -16.45
CA GLU A 70 0.59 -2.45 -17.66
C GLU A 70 -0.25 -1.96 -18.85
N THR A 71 0.02 -0.74 -19.32
CA THR A 71 -0.41 -0.36 -20.66
C THR A 71 0.51 -1.11 -21.63
N ALA A 72 0.09 -2.30 -22.05
CA ALA A 72 0.67 -2.96 -23.21
C ALA A 72 0.49 -2.04 -24.42
N THR A 73 1.52 -1.26 -24.74
CA THR A 73 1.60 -0.51 -26.00
C THR A 73 1.71 -1.51 -27.13
N ARG A 74 0.56 -1.89 -27.68
CA ARG A 74 0.47 -2.70 -28.90
C ARG A 74 0.39 -1.77 -30.11
N SER A 75 1.54 -1.36 -30.61
CA SER A 75 1.73 -0.71 -31.91
C SER A 75 3.25 -0.49 -32.08
N SER A 76 3.95 -0.96 -33.10
CA SER A 76 3.60 -1.38 -34.45
C SER A 76 4.86 -2.01 -35.08
N GLN A 77 4.76 -3.22 -35.63
CA GLN A 77 5.81 -3.83 -36.44
C GLN A 77 5.71 -3.25 -37.86
N PRO A 78 6.72 -2.54 -38.40
CA PRO A 78 6.68 -2.15 -39.81
C PRO A 78 6.93 -3.37 -40.68
N ARG A 79 6.09 -3.53 -41.72
CA ARG A 79 6.18 -4.57 -42.75
C ARG A 79 7.60 -4.57 -43.35
N GLN A 80 8.28 -5.72 -43.37
CA GLN A 80 9.40 -5.92 -44.28
C GLN A 80 8.85 -6.25 -45.67
N SER A 81 8.85 -5.24 -46.52
CA SER A 81 8.84 -5.35 -47.97
C SER A 81 10.22 -5.85 -48.43
N GLY A 82 10.28 -6.94 -49.20
CA GLY A 82 11.50 -7.31 -49.92
C GLY A 82 11.62 -8.78 -50.30
N GLN A 83 10.94 -9.19 -51.36
CA GLN A 83 11.41 -10.28 -52.22
C GLN A 83 11.40 -9.77 -53.67
N PRO A 84 12.57 -9.64 -54.32
CA PRO A 84 12.65 -9.73 -55.77
C PRO A 84 12.81 -11.20 -56.19
N CYS A 85 12.35 -11.47 -57.41
CA CYS A 85 12.38 -12.77 -58.10
C CYS A 85 13.79 -13.38 -58.22
#